data_AF-A0A920LTE5-F1
#
_entry.id   AF-A0A920LTE5-F1
#
_cell.length_a   1.000
_cell.length_b   1.000
_cell.length_c   1.000
_cell.angle_alpha   90.00
_cell.angle_beta   90.00
_cell.angle_gamma   90.00
#
_symmetry.space_group_name_H-M   'P 1'
#
loop_
_entity.id
_entity.type
_entity.pdbx_description
1 polymer ?
#
loop_
_entity_poly.entity_id
_entity_poly.type
_entity_poly.pdbx_seq_one_letter_code
_entity_poly.pdbx_strand_id
1 'polypeptide(L)' 'MGRIANFINGELYGRITTHPIGIIFPKGGPLPRHPSQLYEAVLEGLLIFIILNGVRILNPKLPSGLITGMFFFYTAYPG' A
#
# COMPACT_ATOMS: atom_id res chain seq x y z
N MET A 1 -8.77 -8.29 -1.22
CA MET A 1 -7.74 -8.91 -2.10
C MET A 1 -6.45 -8.14 -1.92
N GLY A 2 -5.30 -8.80 -1.76
CA GLY A 2 -4.02 -8.12 -1.56
C GLY A 2 -3.58 -7.37 -2.81
N ARG A 3 -3.04 -6.16 -2.67
CA ARG A 3 -2.67 -5.30 -3.81
C ARG A 3 -1.59 -5.91 -4.72
N ILE A 4 -0.69 -6.70 -4.15
CA ILE A 4 0.28 -7.50 -4.90
C ILE A 4 -0.41 -8.57 -5.75
N ALA A 5 -1.44 -9.24 -5.23
CA ALA A 5 -2.21 -10.22 -5.99
C ALA A 5 -2.96 -9.56 -7.16
N ASN A 6 -3.53 -8.36 -6.94
CA ASN A 6 -4.16 -7.59 -8.01
C ASN A 6 -3.15 -7.23 -9.12
N PHE A 7 -1.91 -6.89 -8.75
CA PHE A 7 -0.83 -6.63 -9.70
C PHE A 7 -0.44 -7.87 -10.51
N ILE A 8 -0.24 -9.02 -9.86
CA ILE A 8 0.12 -10.29 -10.52
C ILE A 8 -1.01 -10.75 -11.45
N ASN A 9 -2.26 -10.62 -11.02
CA ASN A 9 -3.44 -11.00 -11.81
C ASN A 9 -3.75 -10.00 -12.93
N GLY A 10 -3.10 -8.84 -12.94
CA GLY A 10 -3.35 -7.75 -13.87
C GLY A 10 -4.78 -7.21 -13.78
N GLU A 11 -5.30 -7.07 -12.57
CA GLU A 11 -6.63 -6.52 -12.27
C GLU A 11 -6.48 -5.12 -11.68
N LEU A 12 -7.53 -4.27 -11.63
CA LEU A 12 -7.50 -2.96 -10.95
C LEU A 12 -6.26 -2.07 -11.25
N TYR A 13 -5.72 -2.16 -12.46
CA TYR A 13 -4.54 -1.40 -12.89
C TYR A 13 -4.87 0.09 -13.07
N GLY A 14 -3.84 0.92 -12.99
CA GLY A 14 -3.97 2.37 -13.07
C GLY A 14 -4.36 2.92 -14.45
N ARG A 15 -4.35 4.25 -14.54
CA ARG A 15 -4.59 4.97 -15.79
C ARG A 15 -3.48 4.71 -16.80
N ILE A 16 -3.81 4.87 -18.08
CA ILE A 16 -2.85 4.84 -19.18
C ILE A 16 -1.81 5.94 -18.94
N THR A 17 -0.55 5.64 -19.19
CA THR A 17 0.55 6.56 -18.95
C THR A 17 1.62 6.46 -20.02
N THR A 18 2.28 7.58 -20.29
CA THR A 18 3.49 7.64 -21.12
C THR A 18 4.77 7.59 -20.30
N HIS A 19 4.67 7.42 -18.97
CA HIS A 19 5.83 7.34 -18.10
C HIS A 19 6.67 6.09 -18.39
N PRO A 20 8.00 6.16 -18.22
CA PRO A 20 8.92 5.05 -18.49
C PRO A 20 8.72 3.83 -17.58
N ILE A 21 8.02 4.02 -16.46
CA ILE A 21 7.67 2.99 -15.47
C ILE A 21 6.29 2.35 -15.73
N GLY A 22 5.64 2.69 -16.85
CA GLY A 22 4.36 2.11 -17.24
C GLY A 22 4.50 0.62 -17.60
N ILE A 23 3.56 -0.20 -17.13
CA ILE A 23 3.54 -1.65 -17.37
C ILE A 23 2.36 -1.99 -18.28
N ILE A 24 2.60 -2.85 -19.27
CA ILE A 24 1.55 -3.41 -20.12
C ILE A 24 0.99 -4.64 -19.40
N PHE A 25 -0.24 -4.52 -18.91
CA PHE A 25 -0.92 -5.63 -18.25
C PHE A 25 -1.60 -6.54 -19.29
N PRO A 26 -1.51 -7.87 -19.17
CA PRO A 26 -2.13 -8.80 -20.11
C PRO A 26 -3.64 -8.58 -20.31
N LYS A 27 -4.35 -8.20 -19.22
CA LYS A 27 -5.78 -7.87 -19.24
C LYS A 27 -6.07 -6.37 -19.47
N GLY A 28 -5.04 -5.53 -19.65
CA GLY A 28 -5.11 -4.06 -19.66
C GLY A 28 -5.09 -3.39 -21.03
N GLY A 29 -5.02 -4.18 -22.10
CA GLY A 29 -4.84 -3.72 -23.48
C GLY A 29 -3.37 -3.43 -23.83
N PRO A 30 -3.09 -2.98 -25.06
CA PRO A 30 -1.72 -2.79 -25.55
C PRO A 30 -1.02 -1.54 -24.97
N LEU A 31 -1.75 -0.71 -24.22
CA LEU A 31 -1.24 0.57 -23.72
C LEU A 31 -0.64 0.41 -22.32
N PRO A 32 0.54 1.02 -22.05
CA PRO A 32 1.16 1.00 -20.73
C PRO A 32 0.33 1.76 -19.70
N ARG A 33 0.28 1.23 -18.47
CA ARG A 33 -0.49 1.77 -17.34
C ARG A 33 0.35 1.90 -16.08
N HIS A 34 0.00 2.84 -15.22
CA HIS A 34 0.69 2.99 -13.94
C HIS A 34 0.47 1.77 -13.04
N PRO A 35 1.53 1.17 -12.46
CA PRO A 35 1.41 0.08 -11.50
C PRO A 35 1.09 0.64 -10.10
N SER A 36 -0.01 1.39 -9.96
CA SER A 36 -0.44 2.05 -8.71
C SER A 36 -0.44 1.09 -7.51
N GLN A 37 -0.80 -0.16 -7.79
CA GLN A 37 -0.93 -1.26 -6.83
C GLN A 37 0.38 -1.62 -6.14
N LEU A 38 1.53 -1.45 -6.80
CA LEU A 38 2.84 -1.67 -6.18
C LEU A 38 3.12 -0.58 -5.15
N TYR A 39 2.86 0.68 -5.49
CA TYR A 39 3.01 1.78 -4.55
C TYR A 39 2.04 1.64 -3.39
N GLU A 40 0.79 1.31 -3.68
CA GLU A 40 -0.21 1.10 -2.63
C GLU A 40 0.15 -0.11 -1.75
N ALA A 41 0.63 -1.23 -2.32
CA ALA A 41 1.07 -2.39 -1.53
C ALA A 41 2.24 -2.05 -0.59
N VAL A 42 3.20 -1.27 -1.07
CA VAL A 42 4.33 -0.83 -0.26
C VAL A 42 3.86 0.17 0.80
N LEU A 43 3.11 1.20 0.41
CA LEU A 43 2.73 2.29 1.30
C LEU A 43 1.67 1.89 2.33
N GLU A 44 0.73 1.01 2.00
CA GLU A 44 -0.37 0.60 2.90
C GLU A 44 0.15 -0.01 4.21
N GLY A 45 1.25 -0.77 4.15
CA GLY A 45 1.94 -1.31 5.33
C GLY A 45 3.13 -0.48 5.81
N LEU A 46 3.93 0.07 4.89
CA LEU A 46 5.14 0.80 5.25
C LEU A 46 4.85 2.15 5.88
N LEU A 47 3.83 2.88 5.40
CA LEU A 47 3.49 4.20 5.91
C LEU A 47 3.05 4.10 7.38
N ILE A 48 2.14 3.17 7.69
CA ILE A 48 1.67 2.98 9.07
C ILE A 48 2.81 2.47 9.97
N PHE A 49 3.69 1.61 9.47
CA PHE A 49 4.85 1.14 10.22
C PHE A 49 5.79 2.30 10.59
N ILE A 50 6.13 3.17 9.63
CA ILE A 50 7.00 4.34 9.86
C ILE A 50 6.35 5.29 10.87
N ILE A 51 5.05 5.56 10.75
CA ILE A 51 4.32 6.45 11.67
C ILE A 51 4.35 5.88 13.09
N LEU A 52 3.97 4.61 13.27
CA LEU A 52 3.94 3.97 14.59
C LEU A 52 5.34 3.87 15.21
N ASN A 53 6.35 3.54 14.41
CA ASN A 53 7.73 3.47 14.87
C ASN A 53 8.27 4.86 15.26
N GLY A 54 7.97 5.89 14.47
CA GLY A 54 8.30 7.28 14.78
C GLY A 54 7.65 7.74 16.09
N VAL A 55 6.36 7.45 16.29
CA VAL A 55 5.65 7.75 17.55
C VAL A 55 6.29 7.04 18.73
N ARG A 56 6.74 5.78 18.58
CA ARG A 56 7.45 5.03 19.62
C ARG A 56 8.81 5.64 19.96
N ILE A 57 9.57 6.08 18.96
CA ILE A 57 10.89 6.70 19.15
C ILE A 57 10.74 8.05 19.88
N LEU A 58 9.75 8.86 19.47
CA LEU A 58 9.48 10.17 20.07
C LEU A 58 8.87 10.06 21.48
N ASN A 59 8.08 9.01 21.74
CA ASN A 59 7.40 8.80 23.02
C ASN A 59 7.63 7.36 23.55
N PRO A 60 8.83 7.07 24.09
CA PRO A 60 9.19 5.72 24.54
C PRO A 60 8.38 5.22 25.75
N LYS A 61 7.73 6.13 26.49
CA LYS A 61 6.85 5.81 27.64
C LYS A 61 5.46 5.30 27.22
N LEU A 62 5.14 5.29 25.93
CA LEU A 62 3.85 4.80 25.46
C LEU A 62 3.64 3.32 25.85
N PRO A 63 2.44 2.95 26.35
CA PRO A 63 2.11 1.57 26.63
C PRO A 63 2.23 0.71 25.37
N SER A 64 2.88 -0.45 25.46
CA SER A 64 3.08 -1.34 24.31
C SER A 64 1.77 -1.76 23.64
N GLY A 65 0.66 -1.85 24.40
CA GLY A 65 -0.65 -2.19 23.88
C GLY A 65 -1.31 -1.11 23.02
N LEU A 66 -0.94 0.17 23.18
CA LEU A 66 -1.52 1.27 22.40
C LEU A 66 -1.10 1.20 20.93
N ILE A 67 0.16 0.83 20.67
CA ILE A 67 0.72 0.72 19.31
C ILE A 67 0.05 -0.42 18.55
N THR A 68 -0.12 -1.56 19.22
CA THR A 68 -0.86 -2.71 18.68
C THR A 68 -2.32 -2.34 18.42
N GLY A 69 -2.97 -1.61 19.32
CA GLY A 69 -4.34 -1.12 19.14
C GLY A 69 -4.51 -0.17 17.96
N MET A 70 -3.57 0.77 17.76
CA MET A 70 -3.57 1.69 16.62
C MET A 70 -3.38 0.96 15.29
N PHE A 71 -2.50 -0.04 15.25
CA PHE A 71 -2.32 -0.89 14.06
C PHE A 71 -3.61 -1.64 13.71
N PHE A 72 -4.23 -2.31 14.70
CA PHE A 72 -5.46 -3.04 14.46
C PHE A 72 -6.62 -2.13 14.07
N PHE A 73 -6.77 -0.96 14.70
CA PHE A 73 -7.80 0.01 14.34
C PHE A 73 -7.67 0.47 12.88
N TYR A 74 -6.45 0.76 12.43
CA TYR A 74 -6.19 1.11 11.03
C TYR A 74 -6.52 -0.03 10.06
N THR A 75 -6.16 -1.27 10.41
CA THR A 75 -6.48 -2.44 9.57
C THR A 75 -7.96 -2.87 9.62
N ALA A 76 -8.67 -2.52 10.69
CA ALA A 76 -10.05 -2.94 10.94
C ALA A 76 -11.10 -1.93 10.49
N TYR A 77 -10.71 -0.72 10.07
CA TYR A 77 -11.57 0.24 9.39
C TYR A 77 -11.34 0.15 7.87
N PRO A 78 -12.07 -0.73 7.15
CA PRO A 78 -12.13 -0.64 5.71
C PRO A 78 -12.97 0.59 5.36
N GLY A 79 -12.30 1.66 4.94
CA GLY A 79 -12.96 2.76 4.23
C GLY A 79 -13.48 2.30 2.88
#